data_AF-A0AAN7XJH7-F1
#
_entry.id   AF-A0AAN7XJH7-F1
#
_cell.length_a   1.000
_cell.length_b   1.000
_cell.length_c   1.000
_cell.angle_alpha   90.00
_cell.angle_beta   90.00
_cell.angle_gamma   90.00
#
_symmetry.space_group_name_H-M   'P 1'
#
loop_
_entity.id
_entity.type
_entity.pdbx_description
1 polymer ?
#
loop_
_entity_poly.entity_id
_entity_poly.type
_entity_poly.pdbx_seq_one_letter_code
_entity_poly.pdbx_strand_id
1 'polypeptide(L)' 'MDSNATRVGSVQYDRWNEDNINMNVEASQNTSQRIYSRVCNGSSGVAVKTAGALAALVSIYIIGYVTGYYVHRCGSL' A
#
# COMPACT_ATOMS: atom_id res chain seq x y z
N MET A 1 61.50 -16.03 31.18
CA MET A 1 61.49 -17.06 30.13
C MET A 1 60.03 -17.22 29.69
N ASP A 2 59.54 -16.87 28.50
CA ASP A 2 60.17 -16.53 27.22
C ASP A 2 59.20 -15.71 26.35
N SER A 3 59.80 -15.05 25.38
CA SER A 3 59.25 -14.08 24.43
C SER A 3 58.20 -14.62 23.45
N ASN A 4 57.38 -13.67 22.98
CA ASN A 4 56.92 -13.56 21.59
C ASN A 4 55.97 -14.64 21.04
N ALA A 5 54.67 -14.44 21.28
CA ALA A 5 53.64 -14.85 20.33
C ALA A 5 52.96 -13.60 19.77
N THR A 6 53.68 -12.95 18.86
CA THR A 6 53.15 -12.53 17.57
C THR A 6 51.98 -11.54 17.59
N ARG A 7 52.27 -10.33 17.11
CA ARG A 7 51.31 -9.40 16.50
C ARG A 7 50.64 -10.06 15.29
N VAL A 8 49.87 -11.12 15.50
CA VAL A 8 48.98 -11.65 14.47
C VAL A 8 47.84 -10.66 14.44
N GLY A 9 47.74 -9.88 13.36
CA GLY A 9 46.52 -9.14 13.07
C GLY A 9 45.38 -10.14 13.10
N SER A 10 44.67 -10.18 14.22
CA SER A 10 43.47 -10.99 14.36
C SER A 10 42.44 -10.25 13.53
N VAL A 11 42.29 -10.68 12.28
CA VAL A 11 41.09 -10.37 11.51
C VAL A 11 39.96 -11.00 12.31
N GLN A 12 39.36 -10.19 13.18
CA GLN A 12 38.13 -10.51 13.89
C GLN A 12 37.08 -10.61 12.80
N TYR A 13 36.78 -11.84 12.40
CA TYR A 13 35.54 -12.07 11.68
C TYR A 13 34.45 -11.96 12.73
N ASP A 14 33.63 -10.91 12.64
CA ASP A 14 32.37 -10.88 13.37
C ASP A 14 31.62 -12.16 13.00
N ARG A 15 31.58 -13.08 13.95
CA ARG A 15 30.85 -14.35 13.78
C ARG A 15 29.41 -13.96 13.52
N TRP A 16 28.89 -14.36 12.36
CA TRP A 16 27.50 -14.16 11.99
C TRP A 16 26.60 -14.56 13.15
N ASN A 17 25.95 -13.57 13.75
CA ASN A 17 25.14 -13.73 14.94
C ASN A 17 23.68 -13.77 14.50
N GLU A 18 23.11 -14.98 14.50
CA GLU A 18 21.72 -15.19 14.07
C GLU A 18 20.72 -14.35 14.87
N ASP A 19 21.04 -14.05 16.13
CA ASP A 19 20.19 -13.22 17.00
C ASP A 19 20.22 -11.71 16.63
N ASN A 20 21.15 -11.28 15.76
CA ASN A 20 21.25 -9.88 15.29
C ASN A 20 20.54 -9.67 13.95
N ILE A 21 20.13 -10.74 13.26
CA ILE A 21 19.40 -10.68 12.00
C ILE A 21 17.92 -10.47 12.32
N ASN A 22 17.62 -9.36 12.99
CA ASN A 22 16.28 -8.80 13.01
C ASN A 22 15.99 -8.26 11.60
N MET A 23 15.65 -9.15 10.67
CA MET A 23 14.98 -8.72 9.46
C MET A 23 13.54 -8.42 9.85
N ASN A 24 13.29 -7.18 10.27
CA ASN A 24 11.96 -6.65 10.57
C ASN A 24 11.11 -6.56 9.28
N VAL A 25 10.80 -7.69 8.67
CA VAL A 25 9.80 -7.81 7.59
C VAL A 25 8.39 -7.78 8.19
N GLU A 26 8.27 -8.11 9.48
CA GLU A 26 7.02 -8.23 10.21
C GLU A 26 6.34 -6.88 10.48
N ALA A 27 7.08 -5.78 10.67
CA ALA A 27 6.45 -4.47 10.86
C ALA A 27 5.75 -3.96 9.59
N SER A 28 6.22 -4.35 8.40
CA SER A 28 5.64 -3.90 7.13
C SER A 28 4.43 -4.75 6.70
N GLN A 29 4.47 -6.07 6.90
CA GLN A 29 3.33 -6.95 6.59
C GLN A 29 2.20 -6.84 7.63
N ASN A 30 2.49 -6.80 8.92
CA ASN A 30 1.44 -6.84 9.94
C ASN A 30 0.63 -5.54 10.04
N THR A 31 1.22 -4.38 9.77
CA THR A 31 0.50 -3.10 9.81
C THR A 31 -0.33 -2.89 8.55
N SER A 32 0.24 -3.16 7.37
CA SER A 32 -0.47 -3.02 6.09
C SER A 32 -1.66 -3.97 5.98
N GLN A 33 -1.54 -5.24 6.41
CA GLN A 33 -2.66 -6.17 6.44
C GLN A 33 -3.74 -5.79 7.47
N ARG A 34 -3.37 -5.21 8.63
CA ARG A 34 -4.34 -4.69 9.60
C ARG A 34 -5.10 -3.48 9.06
N ILE A 35 -4.39 -2.57 8.40
CA ILE A 35 -5.01 -1.39 7.77
C ILE A 35 -5.91 -1.86 6.63
N TYR A 36 -5.45 -2.78 5.80
CA TYR A 36 -6.23 -3.33 4.69
C TYR A 36 -7.49 -4.04 5.17
N SER A 37 -7.38 -4.93 6.17
CA SER A 37 -8.55 -5.61 6.74
C SER A 37 -9.53 -4.63 7.39
N ARG A 38 -9.06 -3.57 8.05
CA ARG A 38 -9.93 -2.58 8.68
C ARG A 38 -10.60 -1.66 7.66
N VAL A 39 -9.86 -1.25 6.63
CA VAL A 39 -10.35 -0.32 5.61
C VAL A 39 -11.22 -1.02 4.58
N CYS A 40 -10.88 -2.24 4.15
CA CYS A 40 -11.59 -2.98 3.10
C CYS A 40 -12.70 -3.91 3.63
N ASN A 41 -12.53 -4.56 4.80
CA ASN A 41 -13.59 -5.41 5.40
C ASN A 41 -14.40 -4.70 6.50
N GLY A 42 -13.98 -3.51 6.95
CA GLY A 42 -14.75 -2.71 7.89
C GLY A 42 -15.88 -1.91 7.22
N SER A 43 -16.73 -1.27 8.03
CA SER A 43 -17.81 -0.37 7.57
C SER A 43 -17.31 0.73 6.61
N SER A 44 -16.05 1.15 6.74
CA SER A 44 -15.39 2.10 5.83
C SER A 44 -15.28 1.58 4.39
N GLY A 45 -15.06 0.27 4.19
CA GLY A 45 -14.91 -0.31 2.85
C GLY A 45 -16.24 -0.32 2.10
N VAL A 46 -17.33 -0.63 2.82
CA VAL A 46 -18.69 -0.51 2.32
C VAL A 46 -18.97 0.95 1.95
N ALA A 47 -18.71 1.88 2.87
CA ALA A 47 -18.95 3.31 2.64
C ALA A 47 -18.22 3.85 1.39
N VAL A 48 -16.93 3.50 1.21
CA VAL A 48 -16.16 3.91 0.03
C VAL A 48 -16.73 3.31 -1.26
N LYS A 49 -17.12 2.03 -1.23
CA LYS A 49 -17.73 1.37 -2.38
C LYS A 49 -19.07 2.00 -2.75
N THR A 50 -19.91 2.31 -1.77
CA THR A 50 -21.20 2.98 -1.99
C THR A 50 -21.00 4.41 -2.52
N ALA A 51 -20.08 5.17 -1.94
CA ALA A 51 -19.75 6.52 -2.41
C ALA A 51 -19.23 6.51 -3.85
N GLY A 52 -18.35 5.56 -4.19
CA GLY A 52 -17.86 5.39 -5.55
C GLY A 52 -18.96 5.03 -6.55
N ALA A 53 -19.86 4.11 -6.17
CA ALA A 53 -21.00 3.74 -7.02
C ALA A 53 -21.95 4.93 -7.27
N LEU A 54 -22.25 5.71 -6.22
CA LEU A 54 -23.08 6.91 -6.34
C LEU A 54 -22.42 7.96 -7.24
N ALA A 55 -21.12 8.21 -7.07
CA ALA A 55 -20.37 9.14 -7.91
C ALA A 55 -20.38 8.73 -9.39
N ALA A 56 -20.19 7.44 -9.68
CA ALA A 56 -20.25 6.91 -11.04
C ALA A 56 -21.66 7.09 -11.65
N LEU A 57 -22.72 6.78 -10.89
CA LEU A 57 -24.10 6.92 -11.34
C LEU A 57 -24.43 8.39 -11.67
N VAL A 58 -24.07 9.31 -10.78
CA VAL A 58 -24.25 10.76 -11.02
C VAL A 58 -23.48 11.21 -12.25
N SER A 59 -22.24 10.73 -12.43
CA SER A 59 -21.43 11.09 -13.60
C SER A 59 -22.08 10.64 -14.91
N ILE A 60 -22.55 9.38 -14.98
CA ILE A 60 -23.25 8.84 -16.16
C ILE A 60 -24.54 9.62 -16.41
N TYR A 61 -25.30 9.97 -15.37
CA TYR A 61 -26.52 10.76 -15.50
C TYR A 61 -26.23 12.14 -16.11
N ILE A 62 -25.22 12.85 -15.61
CA ILE A 62 -24.84 14.16 -16.14
C ILE A 62 -24.40 14.04 -17.60
N ILE A 63 -23.55 13.06 -17.93
CA ILE A 63 -23.11 12.82 -19.31
C ILE A 63 -24.31 12.57 -20.22
N GLY A 64 -25.21 11.66 -19.83
CA GLY A 64 -26.41 11.34 -20.60
C GLY A 64 -27.34 12.54 -20.78
N TYR A 65 -27.54 13.34 -19.73
CA TYR A 65 -28.34 14.56 -19.79
C TYR A 65 -27.75 15.58 -20.77
N VAL A 66 -26.44 15.80 -20.68
CA VAL A 66 -25.72 16.73 -21.55
C VAL A 66 -25.75 16.23 -23.00
N THR A 67 -25.41 14.96 -23.24
CA THR A 67 -25.45 14.36 -24.58
C THR A 67 -26.86 14.42 -25.17
N GLY A 68 -27.90 14.06 -24.40
CA GLY A 68 -29.29 14.14 -24.83
C GLY A 68 -29.70 15.57 -25.15
N TYR A 69 -29.31 16.54 -24.32
CA TYR A 69 -29.56 17.95 -24.57
C TYR A 69 -28.91 18.42 -25.87
N TYR A 70 -27.64 18.08 -26.11
CA TYR A 70 -26.95 18.46 -27.34
C TYR A 70 -27.51 17.76 -28.57
N VAL A 71 -27.87 16.48 -28.50
CA VAL A 71 -28.49 15.76 -29.61
C VAL A 71 -29.86 16.34 -29.96
N HIS A 72 -30.70 16.60 -28.96
CA HIS A 72 -32.04 17.15 -29.17
C HIS A 72 -32.00 18.62 -29.65
N ARG A 73 -30.99 19.39 -29.21
CA ARG A 73 -30.81 20.80 -29.59
C ARG A 73 -30.09 20.97 -30.94
N CYS A 74 -29.12 20.11 -31.26
CA CYS A 74 -28.39 20.16 -32.54
C CYS A 74 -29.04 19.33 -33.66
N GLY A 75 -29.92 18.37 -33.35
CA GLY A 75 -30.71 17.63 -34.34
C GLY A 75 -32.01 18.33 -34.77
N SER A 76 -32.31 19.50 -34.20
CA SER A 76 -33.52 20.30 -34.49
C SER A 76 -33.21 21.59 -35.28
N LEU A 77 -32.05 21.66 -35.95
CA LEU A 77 -31.71 22.71 -36.91
C LEU A 77 -31.80 22.18 -38.35
#